data_AF-A0AA90PT64-F1
#
_entry.id   AF-A0AA90PT64-F1
#
_cell.length_a   1.000
_cell.length_b   1.000
_cell.length_c   1.000
_cell.angle_alpha   90.00
_cell.angle_beta   90.00
_cell.angle_gamma   90.00
#
_symmetry.space_group_name_H-M   'P 1'
#
loop_
_entity.id
_entity.type
_entity.pdbx_description
1 polymer ?
#
loop_
_entity_poly.entity_id
_entity_poly.type
_entity_poly.pdbx_seq_one_letter_code
_entity_poly.pdbx_strand_id
1 'polypeptide(L)'
;MFAAVLRLWQNFGDSNESVSGEALAGLASRKDERVIAVLLERLDEDCMVFELDAADMMGNPLLLAPLNAIRNAVSRDEDSNSYWHNHLDDAIAACGGSKK
;
A
#
# COMPACT_ATOMS: atom_id res chain seq x y z
N MET A 1 8.06 16.19 -16.89
CA MET A 1 7.77 15.35 -15.71
C MET A 1 6.27 15.22 -15.41
N PHE A 2 5.43 16.24 -15.64
CA PHE A 2 3.98 16.19 -15.38
C PHE A 2 3.16 15.14 -16.16
N ALA A 3 3.49 14.85 -17.43
CA ALA A 3 2.72 13.89 -18.24
C ALA A 3 2.81 12.44 -17.73
N ALA A 4 3.90 12.06 -17.07
CA ALA A 4 4.12 10.71 -16.56
C ALA A 4 3.32 10.41 -15.28
N VAL A 5 3.00 11.43 -14.47
CA VAL A 5 2.15 11.28 -13.28
C VAL A 5 0.67 11.20 -13.67
N LEU A 6 0.25 12.00 -14.66
CA LEU A 6 -1.13 11.96 -15.17
C LEU A 6 -1.51 10.57 -15.71
N ARG A 7 -0.57 9.91 -16.41
CA ARG A 7 -0.79 8.58 -16.98
C ARG A 7 -0.89 7.48 -15.92
N LEU A 8 -0.20 7.61 -14.78
CA LEU A 8 -0.36 6.65 -13.69
C LEU A 8 -1.74 6.77 -13.04
N TRP A 9 -2.24 7.99 -12.82
CA TRP A 9 -3.60 8.17 -12.32
C TRP A 9 -4.67 7.64 -13.29
N GLN A 10 -4.41 7.66 -14.60
CA GLN A 10 -5.27 7.00 -15.59
C GLN A 10 -5.24 5.46 -15.43
N ASN A 11 -4.05 4.88 -15.32
CA ASN A 11 -3.88 3.43 -15.14
C ASN A 11 -4.41 2.93 -13.78
N PHE A 12 -4.43 3.77 -12.75
CA PHE A 12 -5.00 3.43 -11.44
C PHE A 12 -6.50 3.07 -11.54
N GLY A 13 -7.23 3.73 -12.45
CA GLY A 13 -8.65 3.43 -12.70
C GLY A 13 -8.89 2.25 -13.65
N ASP A 14 -7.85 1.51 -14.03
CA ASP A 14 -7.99 0.34 -14.89
C ASP A 14 -8.68 -0.82 -14.15
N SER A 15 -9.55 -1.55 -14.84
CA SER A 15 -10.22 -2.75 -14.32
C SER A 15 -9.28 -3.92 -14.04
N ASN A 16 -8.08 -3.91 -14.62
CA ASN A 16 -7.05 -4.90 -14.36
C ASN A 16 -6.30 -4.54 -13.07
N GLU A 17 -6.48 -5.37 -12.03
CA GLU A 17 -5.89 -5.17 -10.71
C GLU A 17 -4.36 -5.08 -10.73
N SER A 18 -3.68 -5.80 -11.63
CA SER A 18 -2.21 -5.70 -11.77
C SER A 18 -1.80 -4.34 -12.34
N VAL A 19 -2.53 -3.83 -13.34
CA VAL A 19 -2.25 -2.50 -13.93
C VAL A 19 -2.54 -1.39 -12.91
N SER A 20 -3.66 -1.50 -12.20
CA SER A 20 -4.04 -0.55 -11.16
C SER A 20 -3.04 -0.56 -9.99
N GLY A 21 -2.62 -1.75 -9.55
CA GLY A 21 -1.65 -1.95 -8.48
C GLY A 21 -0.25 -1.42 -8.83
N GLU A 22 0.26 -1.72 -10.03
CA GLU A 22 1.54 -1.16 -10.51
C GLU A 22 1.50 0.37 -10.61
N ALA A 23 0.36 0.93 -11.03
CA ALA A 23 0.18 2.37 -11.09
C ALA A 23 0.20 3.00 -9.69
N LEU A 24 -0.47 2.38 -8.71
CA LEU A 24 -0.45 2.80 -7.31
C LEU A 24 0.97 2.80 -6.73
N ALA A 25 1.71 1.70 -6.91
CA ALA A 25 3.11 1.61 -6.48
C ALA A 25 3.99 2.67 -7.16
N GLY A 26 3.79 2.91 -8.47
CA GLY A 26 4.51 3.94 -9.21
C GLY A 26 4.22 5.37 -8.72
N LEU A 27 3.00 5.64 -8.26
CA LEU A 27 2.63 6.93 -7.64
C LEU A 27 3.26 7.08 -6.25
N ALA A 28 3.23 6.02 -5.44
CA ALA A 28 3.82 6.01 -4.10
C ALA A 28 5.34 6.18 -4.14
N SER A 29 6.03 5.50 -5.06
CA SER A 29 7.47 5.66 -5.30
C SER A 29 7.87 7.10 -5.62
N ARG A 30 6.99 7.86 -6.28
CA ARG A 30 7.17 9.29 -6.59
C ARG A 30 6.73 10.22 -5.45
N LYS A 31 6.31 9.67 -4.31
CA LYS A 31 5.81 10.39 -3.14
C LYS A 31 4.60 11.29 -3.46
N ASP A 32 3.73 10.85 -4.36
CA ASP A 32 2.49 11.57 -4.64
C ASP A 32 1.54 11.45 -3.42
N GLU A 33 1.45 12.50 -2.61
CA GLU A 33 0.69 12.50 -1.35
C GLU A 33 -0.80 12.17 -1.53
N ARG A 34 -1.36 12.34 -2.73
CA ARG A 34 -2.75 11.96 -3.02
C ARG A 34 -3.00 10.45 -2.87
N VAL A 35 -1.94 9.64 -2.95
CA VAL A 35 -1.98 8.19 -2.68
C VAL A 35 -2.43 7.89 -1.26
N ILE A 36 -2.18 8.76 -0.28
CA ILE A 36 -2.56 8.52 1.12
C ILE A 36 -4.08 8.39 1.25
N ALA A 37 -4.85 9.28 0.61
CA ALA A 37 -6.31 9.21 0.64
C ALA A 37 -6.83 7.91 0.01
N VAL A 38 -6.22 7.49 -1.11
CA VAL A 38 -6.54 6.23 -1.77
C VAL A 38 -6.25 5.02 -0.87
N LEU A 39 -5.09 5.01 -0.20
CA LEU A 39 -4.72 3.92 0.69
C LEU A 39 -5.65 3.84 1.91
N LEU A 40 -6.10 4.98 2.45
CA LEU A 40 -7.08 4.99 3.54
C LEU A 40 -8.43 4.38 3.13
N GLU A 41 -8.78 4.41 1.85
CA GLU A 41 -10.02 3.80 1.32
C GLU A 41 -9.84 2.31 0.99
N ARG A 42 -8.63 1.88 0.60
CA ARG A 42 -8.37 0.53 0.07
C ARG A 42 -7.67 -0.43 1.03
N LEU A 43 -7.15 0.06 2.16
CA LEU A 43 -6.51 -0.80 3.15
C LEU A 43 -7.58 -1.48 4.02
N ASP A 44 -7.86 -2.72 3.66
CA ASP A 44 -8.68 -3.67 4.42
C ASP A 44 -8.01 -5.06 4.47
N GLU A 45 -8.73 -6.05 4.99
CA GLU A 45 -8.25 -7.43 5.18
C GLU A 45 -7.93 -8.15 3.86
N ASP A 46 -8.51 -7.70 2.75
CA ASP A 46 -8.39 -8.29 1.41
C ASP A 46 -7.42 -7.50 0.50
N CYS A 47 -6.75 -6.48 1.03
CA CYS A 47 -5.83 -5.66 0.23
C CYS A 47 -4.68 -6.48 -0.37
N MET A 48 -4.22 -6.09 -1.56
CA MET A 48 -3.16 -6.78 -2.26
C MET A 48 -1.79 -6.27 -1.82
N VAL A 49 -0.73 -6.95 -2.25
CA VAL A 49 0.65 -6.55 -1.93
C VAL A 49 0.98 -5.14 -2.44
N PHE A 50 0.33 -4.71 -3.53
CA PHE A 50 0.57 -3.38 -4.11
C PHE A 50 0.18 -2.23 -3.16
N GLU A 51 -0.89 -2.38 -2.39
CA GLU A 51 -1.34 -1.40 -1.39
C GLU A 51 -0.36 -1.34 -0.21
N LEU A 52 0.15 -2.50 0.23
CA LEU A 52 1.15 -2.60 1.29
C LEU A 52 2.49 -1.99 0.87
N ASP A 53 2.96 -2.28 -0.34
CA ASP A 53 4.15 -1.68 -0.93
C ASP A 53 4.01 -0.16 -1.07
N ALA A 54 2.84 0.30 -1.53
CA ALA A 54 2.57 1.72 -1.62
C ALA A 54 2.56 2.39 -0.23
N ALA A 55 1.99 1.74 0.79
CA ALA A 55 1.99 2.24 2.16
C ALA A 55 3.42 2.30 2.75
N ASP A 56 4.24 1.27 2.54
CA ASP A 56 5.66 1.27 2.90
C ASP A 56 6.40 2.43 2.24
N MET A 57 6.25 2.56 0.91
CA MET A 57 6.85 3.65 0.16
C MET A 57 6.37 5.02 0.64
N MET A 58 5.10 5.19 1.03
CA MET A 58 4.63 6.47 1.53
C MET A 58 5.13 6.76 2.95
N GLY A 59 5.26 5.75 3.81
CA GLY A 59 5.75 5.88 5.18
C GLY A 59 4.96 6.89 6.01
N ASN A 60 3.67 7.09 5.69
CA ASN A 60 2.87 8.16 6.28
C ASN A 60 2.21 7.69 7.59
N PRO A 61 2.38 8.40 8.72
CA PRO A 61 1.80 8.02 10.01
C PRO A 61 0.28 7.84 10.03
N LEU A 62 -0.45 8.49 9.11
CA LEU A 62 -1.91 8.34 9.00
C LEU A 62 -2.33 6.92 8.62
N LEU A 63 -1.46 6.15 7.96
CA LEU A 63 -1.72 4.78 7.53
C LEU A 63 -1.48 3.75 8.65
N LEU A 64 -0.87 4.16 9.76
CA LEU A 64 -0.49 3.23 10.82
C LEU A 64 -1.70 2.56 11.49
N ALA A 65 -2.78 3.31 11.70
CA ALA A 65 -4.00 2.78 12.32
C ALA A 65 -4.66 1.68 11.47
N PRO A 66 -4.99 1.90 10.17
CA PRO A 66 -5.58 0.84 9.35
C PRO A 66 -4.65 -0.36 9.15
N LEU A 67 -3.35 -0.17 8.97
CA LEU A 67 -2.41 -1.28 8.84
C LEU A 67 -2.36 -2.17 10.11
N ASN A 68 -2.40 -1.56 11.31
CA ASN A 68 -2.49 -2.33 12.54
C ASN A 68 -3.85 -3.03 12.70
N ALA A 69 -4.94 -2.44 12.22
CA ALA A 69 -6.24 -3.08 12.21
C ALA A 69 -6.22 -4.36 11.38
N ILE A 70 -5.66 -4.29 10.16
CA ILE A 70 -5.45 -5.46 9.28
C ILE A 70 -4.61 -6.51 10.00
N ARG A 71 -3.46 -6.14 10.57
CA ARG A 71 -2.57 -7.07 11.28
C ARG A 71 -3.27 -7.84 12.40
N ASN A 72 -4.24 -7.21 13.05
CA ASN A 72 -4.99 -7.82 14.15
C ASN A 72 -6.17 -8.69 13.67
N ALA A 73 -6.65 -8.49 12.44
CA ALA A 73 -7.79 -9.22 11.88
C ALA A 73 -7.37 -10.51 11.15
N VAL A 74 -6.20 -10.50 10.50
CA VAL A 74 -5.72 -11.62 9.68
C VAL A 74 -5.03 -12.72 10.51
N SER A 75 -5.25 -13.99 10.16
CA SER A 75 -4.54 -15.14 10.75
C SER A 75 -3.10 -15.21 10.25
N ARG A 76 -2.19 -15.76 11.07
CA ARG A 76 -0.77 -15.98 10.75
C ARG A 76 -0.33 -17.43 10.98
N ASP A 77 -1.23 -18.37 10.69
CA ASP A 77 -0.95 -19.81 10.77
C ASP A 77 -0.01 -20.29 9.64
N GLU A 78 0.37 -21.57 9.66
CA GLU A 78 1.35 -22.16 8.74
C GLU A 78 0.92 -22.10 7.26
N ASP A 79 -0.38 -22.00 6.99
CA ASP A 79 -0.94 -21.92 5.63
C ASP A 79 -1.07 -20.47 5.12
N SER A 80 -0.83 -19.48 6.00
CA SER A 80 -0.95 -18.06 5.67
C SER A 80 0.16 -17.55 4.74
N ASN A 81 -0.17 -16.54 3.92
CA ASN A 81 0.74 -16.01 2.91
C ASN A 81 1.87 -15.18 3.54
N SER A 82 2.95 -15.85 3.94
CA SER A 82 4.12 -15.20 4.58
C SER A 82 4.71 -14.04 3.78
N TYR A 83 4.66 -14.08 2.45
CA TYR A 83 5.10 -12.98 1.60
C TYR A 83 4.25 -11.73 1.86
N TRP A 84 2.93 -11.86 1.79
CA TRP A 84 2.01 -10.75 2.07
C TRP A 84 2.16 -10.22 3.51
N HIS A 85 2.30 -11.10 4.50
CA HIS A 85 2.47 -10.67 5.90
C HIS A 85 3.76 -9.88 6.14
N ASN A 86 4.85 -10.25 5.46
CA ASN A 86 6.10 -9.49 5.55
C ASN A 86 5.93 -8.07 5.01
N HIS A 87 5.23 -7.90 3.89
CA HIS A 87 4.91 -6.58 3.34
C HIS A 87 4.04 -5.75 4.29
N LEU A 88 3.09 -6.37 5.00
CA LEU A 88 2.29 -5.69 6.01
C LEU A 88 3.15 -5.19 7.18
N ASP A 89 4.06 -6.04 7.68
CA ASP A 89 4.96 -5.68 8.78
C ASP A 89 5.93 -4.55 8.37
N ASP A 90 6.45 -4.61 7.14
CA ASP A 90 7.31 -3.57 6.57
C ASP A 90 6.58 -2.22 6.43
N ALA A 91 5.35 -2.24 5.93
CA ALA A 91 4.52 -1.03 5.82
C ALA A 91 4.23 -0.39 7.19
N ILE A 92 3.94 -1.22 8.21
CA ILE A 92 3.76 -0.76 9.58
C ILE A 92 5.04 -0.14 10.13
N ALA A 93 6.20 -0.78 9.92
CA ALA A 93 7.48 -0.28 10.38
C ALA A 93 7.83 1.07 9.74
N ALA A 94 7.54 1.24 8.45
CA ALA A 94 7.75 2.49 7.73
C ALA A 94 6.85 3.62 8.27
N CYS A 95 5.54 3.36 8.37
CA CYS A 95 4.56 4.34 8.84
C CYS A 95 4.70 4.67 10.34
N GLY A 96 5.26 3.75 11.13
CA GLY A 96 5.57 3.94 12.53
C GLY A 96 6.90 4.64 12.81
N GLY A 97 7.65 5.07 11.78
CA GLY A 97 8.96 5.71 11.93
C GLY A 97 10.05 4.79 12.50
N SER A 98 9.88 3.48 12.35
CA SER A 98 10.79 2.46 12.88
C SER A 98 11.79 1.93 11.84
N LYS A 99 11.61 2.24 10.54
CA LYS A 99 12.64 1.99 9.51
C LYS A 99 13.75 3.04 9.63
N LYS A 100 14.99 2.58 9.81
CA LYS A 100 16.22 3.40 9.89
C LYS A 100 16.84 3.59 8.51
#